data_AF-A0A9C9Z4G9-F1
#
_entry.id   AF-A0A9C9Z4G9-F1
#
_cell.length_a   1.000
_cell.length_b   1.000
_cell.length_c   1.000
_cell.angle_alpha   90.00
_cell.angle_beta   90.00
_cell.angle_gamma   90.00
#
_symmetry.space_group_name_H-M   'P 1'
#
loop_
_entity.id
_entity.type
_entity.pdbx_description
1 polymer ?
#
loop_
_entity_poly.entity_id
_entity_poly.type
_entity_poly.pdbx_seq_one_letter_code
_entity_poly.pdbx_strand_id
1 'polypeptide(L)'
;GRRIDGQEFLMDTMARQERFYSNNNTYTTDLTLLGITDVDGDGAIETRDEFYTITAATCDGATPLTACVLITATPQGGQVGDGNLTLNSRNIKTGNW
;
A
#
# COMPACT_ATOMS: atom_id res chain seq x y z
N GLY A 1 13.27 -12.52 -3.62
CA GLY A 1 14.17 -11.35 -3.72
C GLY A 1 13.57 -10.24 -2.87
N ARG A 2 14.36 -9.29 -2.37
CA ARG A 2 13.89 -8.27 -1.41
C ARG A 2 12.71 -7.42 -1.92
N ARG A 3 12.55 -7.31 -3.24
CA ARG A 3 11.38 -6.69 -3.91
C ARG A 3 10.05 -7.45 -3.74
N ILE A 4 10.11 -8.77 -3.56
CA ILE A 4 8.93 -9.62 -3.35
C ILE A 4 8.21 -9.18 -2.07
N ASP A 5 8.94 -8.72 -1.05
CA ASP A 5 8.36 -8.21 0.20
C ASP A 5 7.40 -7.03 -0.05
N GLY A 6 7.84 -6.03 -0.82
CA GLY A 6 6.97 -4.90 -1.21
C GLY A 6 5.77 -5.32 -2.06
N GLN A 7 5.94 -6.28 -2.98
CA GLN A 7 4.84 -6.78 -3.82
C GLN A 7 3.80 -7.56 -3.01
N GLU A 8 4.25 -8.45 -2.12
CA GLU A 8 3.39 -9.23 -1.24
C GLU A 8 2.59 -8.31 -0.33
N PHE A 9 3.24 -7.29 0.25
CA PHE A 9 2.56 -6.35 1.12
C PHE A 9 1.56 -5.45 0.38
N LEU A 10 1.85 -5.06 -0.87
CA LEU A 10 0.87 -4.36 -1.70
C LEU A 10 -0.37 -5.22 -1.98
N MET A 11 -0.19 -6.50 -2.27
CA MET A 11 -1.30 -7.42 -2.52
C MET A 11 -2.12 -7.68 -1.26
N ASP A 12 -1.48 -7.87 -0.09
CA ASP A 12 -2.18 -8.02 1.20
C ASP A 12 -2.96 -6.75 1.57
N THR A 13 -2.33 -5.58 1.44
CA THR A 13 -2.98 -4.30 1.72
C THR A 13 -4.18 -4.08 0.80
N MET A 14 -4.07 -4.41 -0.49
CA MET A 14 -5.20 -4.30 -1.42
C MET A 14 -6.33 -5.26 -1.06
N ALA A 15 -6.03 -6.51 -0.69
CA ALA A 15 -7.06 -7.45 -0.25
C ALA A 15 -7.82 -6.93 0.98
N ARG A 16 -7.13 -6.26 1.91
CA ARG A 16 -7.75 -5.62 3.07
C ARG A 16 -8.59 -4.40 2.69
N GLN A 17 -8.14 -3.60 1.72
CA GLN A 17 -8.92 -2.48 1.16
C GLN A 17 -10.24 -2.99 0.56
N GLU A 18 -10.22 -4.07 -0.23
CA GLU A 18 -11.44 -4.65 -0.81
C GLU A 18 -12.41 -5.17 0.27
N ARG A 19 -11.88 -5.77 1.33
CA ARG A 19 -12.68 -6.18 2.49
C ARG A 19 -13.26 -4.96 3.23
N PHE A 20 -12.49 -3.90 3.41
CA PHE A 20 -12.97 -2.67 4.04
C PHE A 20 -14.05 -2.00 3.20
N TYR A 21 -13.85 -1.90 1.88
CA TYR A 21 -14.83 -1.36 0.94
C TYR A 21 -16.14 -2.13 0.99
N SER A 22 -16.08 -3.46 1.01
CA SER A 22 -17.27 -4.32 1.08
C SER A 22 -18.16 -4.03 2.30
N ASN A 23 -17.60 -3.49 3.39
CA ASN A 23 -18.34 -3.14 4.60
C ASN A 23 -18.70 -1.64 4.70
N ASN A 24 -17.93 -0.77 4.04
CA ASN A 24 -18.01 0.69 4.24
C ASN A 24 -18.39 1.48 2.97
N ASN A 25 -18.45 0.84 1.80
CA ASN A 25 -18.66 1.46 0.48
C ASN A 25 -17.63 2.55 0.13
N THR A 26 -16.45 2.51 0.74
CA THR A 26 -15.32 3.41 0.47
C THR A 26 -14.03 2.71 0.86
N TYR A 27 -12.92 3.07 0.20
CA TYR A 27 -11.58 2.75 0.68
C TYR A 27 -11.14 3.72 1.78
N THR A 28 -9.99 3.43 2.40
CA THR A 28 -9.37 4.27 3.43
C THR A 28 -7.92 4.60 3.09
N THR A 29 -7.44 5.79 3.47
CA THR A 29 -6.01 6.11 3.49
C THR A 29 -5.37 5.81 4.85
N ASP A 30 -6.19 5.62 5.88
CA ASP A 30 -5.76 5.16 7.18
C ASP A 30 -5.67 3.63 7.19
N LEU A 31 -4.43 3.14 7.09
CA LEU A 31 -4.11 1.71 7.07
C LEU A 31 -4.33 1.02 8.42
N THR A 32 -4.43 1.77 9.53
CA THR A 32 -4.74 1.19 10.85
C THR A 32 -6.17 0.65 10.89
N LEU A 33 -7.10 1.24 10.13
CA LEU A 33 -8.46 0.73 9.94
C LEU A 33 -8.51 -0.60 9.17
N LEU A 34 -7.41 -0.96 8.50
CA LEU A 34 -7.23 -2.26 7.84
C LEU A 34 -6.57 -3.30 8.75
N GLY A 35 -6.33 -2.95 10.02
CA GLY A 35 -5.55 -3.76 10.95
C GLY A 35 -4.09 -3.89 10.52
N ILE A 36 -3.57 -2.90 9.80
CA ILE A 36 -2.15 -2.78 9.47
C ILE A 36 -1.63 -1.64 10.35
N THR A 37 -0.93 -2.01 11.41
CA THR A 37 -0.36 -1.05 12.34
C THR A 37 1.12 -1.00 12.11
N ASP A 38 1.65 0.21 12.19
CA ASP A 38 3.05 0.47 12.39
C ASP A 38 3.54 -0.35 13.59
N VAL A 39 4.42 -1.31 13.30
CA VAL A 39 4.94 -2.28 14.28
C VAL A 39 5.98 -1.63 15.19
N ASP A 40 6.60 -0.52 14.75
CA ASP A 40 7.74 0.13 15.40
C ASP A 40 7.40 1.50 16.01
N GLY A 41 6.24 2.06 15.65
CA GLY A 41 5.68 3.28 16.25
C GLY A 41 6.27 4.60 15.72
N ASP A 42 6.93 4.60 14.56
CA ASP A 42 7.56 5.76 13.94
C ASP A 42 6.67 6.54 12.95
N GLY A 43 5.47 6.04 12.67
CA GLY A 43 4.47 6.60 11.77
C GLY A 43 4.52 6.06 10.33
N ALA A 44 5.50 5.22 9.98
CA ALA A 44 5.57 4.52 8.70
C ALA A 44 5.19 3.04 8.89
N ILE A 45 4.29 2.53 8.05
CA ILE A 45 3.99 1.10 8.08
C ILE A 45 5.08 0.36 7.32
N GLU A 46 5.98 -0.26 8.08
CA GLU A 46 7.04 -1.09 7.53
C GLU A 46 6.51 -2.44 7.05
N THR A 47 7.14 -2.92 5.97
CA THR A 47 6.98 -4.30 5.50
C THR A 47 7.68 -5.27 6.45
N ARG A 48 7.36 -6.57 6.36
CA ARG A 48 7.82 -7.58 7.33
C ARG A 48 9.35 -7.65 7.45
N ASP A 49 10.06 -7.43 6.36
CA ASP A 49 11.52 -7.43 6.34
C ASP A 49 12.12 -6.00 6.29
N GLU A 50 11.31 -4.97 6.60
CA GLU A 50 11.70 -3.56 6.71
C GLU A 50 12.37 -3.01 5.43
N PHE A 51 12.05 -3.59 4.26
CA PHE A 51 12.64 -3.18 2.98
C PHE A 51 11.85 -2.09 2.28
N TYR A 52 10.59 -1.94 2.63
CA TYR A 52 9.66 -0.96 2.09
C TYR A 52 8.77 -0.38 3.19
N THR A 53 8.32 0.86 2.98
CA THR A 53 7.21 1.47 3.70
C THR A 53 5.97 1.56 2.82
N ILE A 54 4.78 1.44 3.42
CA ILE A 54 3.51 1.36 2.70
C ILE A 54 2.63 2.56 3.04
N THR A 55 2.08 3.19 2.01
CA THR A 55 1.11 4.28 2.14
C THR A 55 -0.11 4.06 1.25
N ALA A 56 -1.24 4.65 1.63
CA ALA A 56 -2.46 4.69 0.83
C ALA A 56 -2.90 6.13 0.57
N ALA A 57 -3.36 6.40 -0.65
CA ALA A 57 -3.84 7.70 -1.09
C ALA A 57 -4.99 7.55 -2.09
N THR A 58 -5.65 8.65 -2.45
CA THR A 58 -6.51 8.67 -3.65
C THR A 58 -5.65 8.39 -4.89
N CYS A 59 -6.26 7.80 -5.92
CA CYS A 59 -5.53 7.49 -7.15
C CYS A 59 -5.06 8.74 -7.92
N ASP A 60 -5.76 9.84 -7.74
CA ASP A 60 -5.44 11.16 -8.27
C ASP A 60 -6.18 12.23 -7.43
N GLY A 61 -6.06 13.51 -7.82
CA GLY A 61 -6.70 14.62 -7.10
C GLY A 61 -8.20 14.79 -7.34
N ALA A 62 -8.80 14.01 -8.24
CA ALA A 62 -10.22 14.14 -8.64
C ALA A 62 -11.06 12.89 -8.33
N THR A 63 -10.43 11.72 -8.24
CA THR A 63 -11.10 10.44 -8.02
C THR A 63 -11.27 10.20 -6.51
N PRO A 64 -12.51 10.13 -6.00
CA PRO A 64 -12.76 9.90 -4.57
C PRO A 64 -12.41 8.47 -4.14
N LEU A 65 -12.22 8.25 -2.84
CA LEU A 65 -11.98 6.93 -2.23
C LEU A 65 -13.17 5.96 -2.38
N THR A 66 -14.36 6.45 -2.72
CA THR A 66 -15.48 5.59 -3.11
C THR A 66 -15.27 4.91 -4.47
N ALA A 67 -14.32 5.40 -5.27
CA ALA A 67 -14.06 4.96 -6.63
C ALA A 67 -12.63 4.44 -6.87
N CYS A 68 -11.64 4.85 -6.08
CA CYS A 68 -10.26 4.38 -6.25
C CYS A 68 -9.36 4.68 -5.04
N VAL A 69 -8.55 3.70 -4.65
CA VAL A 69 -7.37 3.87 -3.77
C VAL A 69 -6.09 3.40 -4.47
N LEU A 70 -5.00 4.12 -4.21
CA LEU A 70 -3.64 3.81 -4.63
C LEU A 70 -2.82 3.42 -3.41
N ILE A 71 -2.14 2.30 -3.49
CA ILE A 71 -1.20 1.83 -2.48
C ILE A 71 0.20 1.93 -3.07
N THR A 72 1.13 2.50 -2.31
CA THR A 72 2.53 2.69 -2.72
C THR A 72 3.45 2.01 -1.73
N ALA A 73 4.34 1.15 -2.24
CA ALA A 73 5.49 0.63 -1.52
C ALA A 73 6.72 1.45 -1.90
N THR A 74 7.28 2.16 -0.93
CA THR A 74 8.48 2.98 -1.09
C THR A 74 9.67 2.21 -0.53
N PRO A 75 10.67 1.86 -1.35
CA PRO A 75 11.83 1.13 -0.87
C PRO A 75 12.68 1.97 0.10
N GLN A 76 13.33 1.31 1.05
CA GLN A 76 14.23 1.94 2.00
C GLN A 76 15.59 1.25 2.11
N GLY A 77 16.56 1.93 2.74
CA GLY A 77 17.91 1.42 2.93
C GLY A 77 18.58 0.93 1.64
N GLY A 78 19.06 -0.31 1.65
CA GLY A 78 19.71 -0.92 0.49
C GLY A 78 18.78 -1.19 -0.72
N GLN A 79 17.48 -0.99 -0.57
CA GLN A 79 16.48 -1.24 -1.60
C GLN A 79 16.08 0.00 -2.40
N VAL A 80 16.56 1.20 -2.04
CA VAL A 80 16.19 2.47 -2.72
C VAL A 80 16.33 2.39 -4.25
N GLY A 81 17.32 1.63 -4.76
CA GLY A 81 17.53 1.41 -6.19
C GLY A 81 16.42 0.63 -6.92
N ASP A 82 15.50 -0.02 -6.20
CA ASP A 82 14.38 -0.75 -6.80
C ASP A 82 13.31 0.17 -7.37
N GLY A 83 13.22 1.41 -6.84
CA GLY A 83 12.15 2.36 -7.12
C GLY A 83 10.83 1.98 -6.47
N ASN A 84 9.88 2.92 -6.49
CA ASN A 84 8.56 2.72 -5.92
C ASN A 84 7.77 1.68 -6.72
N LEU A 85 7.01 0.87 -6.00
CA LEU A 85 5.98 0.00 -6.57
C LEU A 85 4.61 0.55 -6.20
N THR A 86 3.67 0.55 -7.14
CA THR A 86 2.30 0.96 -6.85
C THR A 86 1.28 -0.04 -7.38
N LEU A 87 0.18 -0.18 -6.64
CA LEU A 87 -1.00 -0.96 -7.01
C LEU A 87 -2.24 -0.15 -6.64
N ASN A 88 -3.16 0.02 -7.58
CA ASN A 88 -4.47 0.61 -7.29
C ASN A 88 -5.60 -0.43 -7.36
N SER A 89 -6.75 -0.09 -6.77
CA SER A 89 -7.97 -0.93 -6.75
C SER A 89 -8.52 -1.31 -8.13
N ARG A 90 -8.02 -0.67 -9.21
CA ARG A 90 -8.35 -1.01 -10.61
C ARG A 90 -7.32 -1.97 -11.23
N ASN A 91 -6.46 -2.56 -10.40
CA ASN A 91 -5.38 -3.46 -10.79
C ASN A 91 -4.35 -2.83 -11.75
N ILE A 92 -4.20 -1.50 -11.72
CA ILE A 92 -3.11 -0.81 -12.41
C ILE A 92 -1.88 -0.86 -11.51
N LYS A 93 -0.77 -1.33 -12.09
CA LYS A 93 0.52 -1.54 -11.43
C LYS A 93 1.59 -0.67 -12.08
N THR A 94 2.45 -0.04 -11.27
CA THR A 94 3.64 0.66 -11.76
C THR A 94 4.88 0.28 -10.96
N GLY A 95 6.06 0.43 -11.58
CA GLY A 95 7.33 0.00 -11.02
C GLY A 95 7.76 -1.38 -11.54
N ASN A 96 8.84 -1.91 -10.97
CA ASN A 96 9.44 -3.18 -11.38
C ASN A 96 8.73 -4.37 -10.71
N TRP A 97 7.55 -4.74 -11.22
CA TRP A 97 6.78 -5.91 -10.76
C TRP A 97 7.39 -7.24 -11.25
#